data_AF-A0A540WUU9-F1
#
_entry.id   AF-A0A540WUU9-F1
#
_cell.length_a   1.000
_cell.length_b   1.000
_cell.length_c   1.000
_cell.angle_alpha   90.00
_cell.angle_beta   90.00
_cell.angle_gamma   90.00
#
_symmetry.space_group_name_H-M   'P 1'
#
loop_
_entity.id
_entity.type
_entity.pdbx_description
1 polymer ?
#
loop_
_entity_poly.entity_id
_entity_poly.type
_entity_poly.pdbx_seq_one_letter_code
_entity_poly.pdbx_strand_id
1 'polypeptide(L)'
;MLDGLDCRAMAAITNIATQIRQHWLERHLNVQPVAMKELVDAWRSLPGVLPEEYEAFLRIAGLPTDEDAQGFRFWLPGELRATADVLRDAGYGCNATEASVIFVDYFQQSWWYALWVSGPWKGYVSLVLGTKSGNDPRFPLGSLEEFLLAYIKDDEEFLCRGMPKKGEER
;
A
#
# COMPACT_ATOMS: atom_id res chain seq x y z
N MET A 1 14.71 -25.66 -7.82
CA MET A 1 14.27 -24.98 -9.07
C MET A 1 13.19 -23.96 -8.72
N LEU A 2 13.56 -22.86 -8.05
CA LEU A 2 12.65 -21.74 -7.72
C LEU A 2 13.15 -20.38 -8.23
N ASP A 3 14.31 -20.31 -8.88
CA ASP A 3 14.95 -19.04 -9.31
C ASP A 3 14.29 -18.36 -10.53
N GLY A 4 13.25 -18.97 -11.11
CA GLY A 4 12.56 -18.46 -12.31
C GLY A 4 11.28 -17.65 -12.03
N LEU A 5 10.66 -17.83 -10.86
CA LEU A 5 9.44 -17.09 -10.47
C LEU A 5 9.78 -15.69 -9.97
N ASP A 6 10.89 -15.57 -9.24
CA ASP A 6 11.36 -14.32 -8.64
C ASP A 6 11.75 -13.27 -9.71
N CYS A 7 12.47 -13.71 -10.75
CA CYS A 7 12.81 -12.86 -11.90
C CYS A 7 11.57 -12.32 -12.65
N ARG A 8 10.46 -13.07 -12.68
CA ARG A 8 9.23 -12.66 -13.38
C ARG A 8 8.43 -11.66 -12.56
N ALA A 9 8.27 -11.88 -11.26
CA ALA A 9 7.62 -10.94 -10.36
C ALA A 9 8.37 -9.60 -10.34
N MET A 10 9.72 -9.65 -10.23
CA MET A 10 10.55 -8.45 -10.26
C MET A 10 10.50 -7.70 -11.61
N ALA A 11 10.38 -8.42 -12.73
CA ALA A 11 10.15 -7.79 -14.03
C ALA A 11 8.76 -7.15 -14.13
N ALA A 12 7.73 -7.79 -13.56
CA ALA A 12 6.36 -7.28 -13.54
C ALA A 12 6.27 -5.98 -12.71
N ILE A 13 6.76 -5.98 -11.47
CA ILE A 13 6.73 -4.78 -10.61
C ILE A 13 7.52 -3.62 -11.22
N THR A 14 8.64 -3.89 -11.91
CA THR A 14 9.43 -2.87 -12.61
C THR A 14 8.62 -2.17 -13.70
N ASN A 15 7.89 -2.95 -14.51
CA ASN A 15 7.04 -2.42 -15.57
C ASN A 15 5.85 -1.63 -14.98
N ILE A 16 5.20 -2.19 -13.95
CA ILE A 16 4.07 -1.53 -13.26
C ILE A 16 4.52 -0.21 -12.63
N ALA A 17 5.66 -0.18 -11.93
CA ALA A 17 6.20 1.03 -11.32
C ALA A 17 6.48 2.13 -12.35
N THR A 18 6.99 1.76 -13.52
CA THR A 18 7.20 2.70 -14.64
C THR A 18 5.87 3.28 -15.12
N GLN A 19 4.84 2.44 -15.27
CA GLN A 19 3.50 2.88 -15.68
C GLN A 19 2.84 3.78 -14.62
N ILE A 20 2.98 3.45 -13.32
CA ILE A 20 2.49 4.28 -12.21
C ILE A 20 3.11 5.67 -12.26
N ARG A 21 4.44 5.75 -12.41
CA ARG A 21 5.12 7.04 -12.51
C ARG A 21 4.59 7.86 -13.66
N GLN A 22 4.44 7.24 -14.82
CA GLN A 22 3.92 7.91 -16.01
C GLN A 22 2.48 8.40 -15.77
N HIS A 23 1.63 7.56 -15.19
CA HIS A 23 0.25 7.90 -14.81
C HIS A 23 0.18 9.11 -13.88
N TRP A 24 1.03 9.17 -12.84
CA TRP A 24 1.10 10.33 -11.95
C TRP A 24 1.58 11.60 -12.66
N LEU A 25 2.60 11.50 -13.52
CA LEU A 25 3.11 12.65 -14.28
C LEU A 25 2.08 13.18 -15.29
N GLU A 26 1.33 12.29 -15.94
CA GLU A 26 0.22 12.66 -16.85
C GLU A 26 -0.93 13.35 -16.12
N ARG A 27 -1.14 13.01 -14.84
CA ARG A 27 -2.08 13.68 -13.93
C ARG A 27 -1.49 14.92 -13.25
N HIS A 28 -0.28 15.35 -13.64
CA HIS A 28 0.41 16.52 -13.12
C HIS A 28 0.71 16.49 -11.62
N LEU A 29 0.84 15.29 -11.02
CA LEU A 29 1.27 15.16 -9.63
C LEU A 29 2.76 15.45 -9.49
N ASN A 30 3.15 15.94 -8.31
CA ASN A 30 4.55 16.23 -8.01
C ASN A 30 5.28 14.97 -7.52
N VAL A 31 5.81 14.18 -8.47
CA VAL A 31 6.50 12.93 -8.16
C VAL A 31 7.98 13.14 -7.82
N GLN A 32 8.35 12.82 -6.58
CA GLN A 32 9.71 12.93 -6.09
C GLN A 32 10.39 11.55 -6.00
N PRO A 33 11.70 11.46 -6.29
CA PRO A 33 12.46 10.24 -6.01
C PRO A 33 12.45 9.92 -4.51
N VAL A 34 12.36 8.64 -4.18
CA VAL A 34 12.45 8.17 -2.79
C VAL A 34 13.91 8.01 -2.40
N ALA A 35 14.34 8.68 -1.33
CA ALA A 35 15.64 8.46 -0.75
C ALA A 35 15.68 7.09 -0.05
N MET A 36 16.29 6.09 -0.69
CA MET A 36 16.30 4.71 -0.16
C MET A 36 16.88 4.59 1.26
N LYS A 37 17.83 5.45 1.62
CA LYS A 37 18.35 5.51 2.98
C LYS A 37 17.24 5.87 3.99
N GLU A 38 16.41 6.85 3.67
CA GLU A 38 15.28 7.26 4.52
C GLU A 38 14.24 6.15 4.62
N LEU A 39 13.98 5.43 3.53
CA LEU A 39 13.10 4.26 3.54
C LEU A 39 13.64 3.17 4.48
N VAL A 40 14.91 2.79 4.35
CA VAL A 40 15.53 1.79 5.21
C VAL A 40 15.54 2.24 6.67
N ASP A 41 15.86 3.51 6.93
CA ASP A 41 15.86 4.08 8.28
C ASP A 41 14.45 4.15 8.87
N ALA A 42 13.43 4.46 8.07
CA ALA A 42 12.03 4.38 8.47
C ALA A 42 11.63 2.94 8.80
N TRP A 43 12.06 1.99 7.98
CA TRP A 43 11.69 0.58 8.11
C TRP A 43 12.33 -0.11 9.31
N ARG A 44 13.51 0.33 9.76
CA ARG A 44 14.18 -0.21 10.96
C ARG A 44 13.34 -0.15 12.22
N SER A 45 12.41 0.82 12.30
CA SER A 45 11.48 0.96 13.42
C SER A 45 10.16 0.23 13.21
N LEU A 46 9.94 -0.38 12.05
CA LEU A 46 8.71 -1.08 11.70
C LEU A 46 8.86 -2.59 11.98
N PRO A 47 7.78 -3.26 12.41
CA PRO A 47 7.80 -4.70 12.54
C PRO A 47 7.86 -5.36 11.15
N GLY A 48 8.58 -6.47 11.02
CA GLY A 48 8.70 -7.23 9.77
C GLY A 48 9.85 -6.79 8.86
N VAL A 49 9.76 -7.17 7.58
CA VAL A 49 10.81 -6.94 6.58
C VAL A 49 10.21 -6.23 5.38
N LEU A 50 10.92 -5.23 4.86
CA LEU A 50 10.55 -4.50 3.65
C LEU A 50 10.31 -5.50 2.50
N PRO A 51 9.09 -5.56 1.92
CA PRO A 51 8.87 -6.37 0.72
C PRO A 51 9.72 -5.85 -0.44
N GLU A 52 10.36 -6.77 -1.14
CA GLU A 52 11.32 -6.44 -2.21
C GLU A 52 10.62 -5.75 -3.39
N GLU A 53 9.39 -6.16 -3.66
CA GLU A 53 8.50 -5.58 -4.66
C GLU A 53 8.16 -4.13 -4.32
N TYR A 54 7.89 -3.84 -3.04
CA TYR A 54 7.62 -2.48 -2.59
C TYR A 54 8.86 -1.60 -2.66
N GLU A 55 10.02 -2.13 -2.28
CA GLU A 55 11.31 -1.43 -2.44
C GLU A 55 11.60 -1.10 -3.91
N ALA A 56 11.44 -2.08 -4.80
CA ALA A 56 11.65 -1.90 -6.23
C ALA A 56 10.67 -0.90 -6.84
N PHE A 57 9.40 -0.99 -6.46
CA PHE A 57 8.37 -0.02 -6.82
C PHE A 57 8.79 1.40 -6.46
N LEU A 58 9.14 1.67 -5.20
CA LEU A 58 9.52 3.01 -4.74
C LEU A 58 10.78 3.55 -5.44
N ARG A 59 11.76 2.68 -5.71
CA ARG A 59 12.99 3.05 -6.41
C ARG A 59 12.73 3.54 -7.83
N ILE A 60 11.76 2.94 -8.53
CA ILE A 60 11.46 3.23 -9.93
C ILE A 60 10.41 4.34 -10.03
N ALA A 61 9.30 4.18 -9.31
CA ALA A 61 8.17 5.08 -9.42
C ALA A 61 8.46 6.43 -8.76
N GLY A 62 9.19 6.44 -7.63
CA GLY A 62 9.16 7.54 -6.69
C GLY A 62 7.83 7.59 -5.95
N LEU A 63 7.48 8.75 -5.40
CA LEU A 63 6.19 8.99 -4.76
C LEU A 63 5.67 10.41 -5.06
N PRO A 64 4.37 10.59 -5.30
CA PRO A 64 3.76 11.91 -5.32
C PRO A 64 3.79 12.51 -3.91
N THR A 65 3.98 13.82 -3.82
CA THR A 65 3.90 14.55 -2.54
C THR A 65 2.48 14.99 -2.18
N ASP A 66 1.57 14.85 -3.13
CA ASP A 66 0.20 15.35 -3.16
C ASP A 66 -0.81 14.22 -3.40
N GLU A 67 -2.06 14.49 -3.03
CA GLU A 67 -3.23 13.64 -3.30
C GLU A 67 -3.62 13.75 -4.78
N ASP A 68 -4.04 12.64 -5.38
CA ASP A 68 -4.53 12.64 -6.76
C ASP A 68 -6.01 13.07 -6.86
N ALA A 69 -6.50 13.28 -8.08
CA ALA A 69 -7.89 13.70 -8.30
C ALA A 69 -8.95 12.68 -7.83
N GLN A 70 -8.55 11.41 -7.63
CA GLN A 70 -9.42 10.36 -7.10
C GLN A 70 -9.35 10.27 -5.58
N GLY A 71 -8.50 11.05 -4.94
CA GLY A 71 -8.33 11.12 -3.50
C GLY A 71 -7.36 10.10 -2.91
N PHE A 72 -6.51 9.51 -3.74
CA PHE A 72 -5.41 8.65 -3.28
C PHE A 72 -4.20 9.49 -2.92
N ARG A 73 -3.61 9.21 -1.76
CA ARG A 73 -2.32 9.77 -1.35
C ARG A 73 -1.42 8.67 -0.85
N PHE A 74 -0.27 8.53 -1.50
CA PHE A 74 0.73 7.55 -1.11
C PHE A 74 1.62 8.14 -0.03
N TRP A 75 1.90 7.36 1.01
CA TRP A 75 2.66 7.81 2.16
C TRP A 75 4.15 7.87 1.86
N LEU A 76 4.78 8.97 2.27
CA LEU A 76 6.22 9.13 2.20
C LEU A 76 6.90 8.22 3.24
N PRO A 77 8.18 7.83 3.05
CA PRO A 77 8.88 6.96 3.99
C PRO A 77 8.86 7.45 5.44
N GLY A 78 8.97 8.76 5.67
CA GLY A 78 8.91 9.34 7.01
C GLY A 78 7.56 9.16 7.71
N GLU A 79 6.48 9.00 6.95
CA GLU A 79 5.12 8.82 7.46
C GLU A 79 4.85 7.36 7.86
N LEU A 80 5.54 6.39 7.24
CA LEU A 80 5.38 4.97 7.54
C LEU A 80 5.63 4.64 9.02
N ARG A 81 6.45 5.44 9.73
CA ARG A 81 6.68 5.29 11.17
C ARG A 81 5.41 5.49 11.99
N ALA A 82 4.57 6.46 11.62
CA ALA A 82 3.33 6.75 12.34
C ALA A 82 2.30 5.61 12.20
N THR A 83 2.45 4.80 11.16
CA THR A 83 1.55 3.72 10.81
C THR A 83 1.53 2.56 11.80
N ALA A 84 2.70 2.16 12.28
CA ALA A 84 2.82 1.05 13.24
C ALA A 84 2.10 1.38 14.55
N ASP A 85 2.11 2.65 14.95
CA ASP A 85 1.39 3.14 16.13
C ASP A 85 -0.12 3.15 15.86
N VAL A 86 -0.58 3.60 14.69
CA VAL A 86 -2.01 3.62 14.32
C VAL A 86 -2.62 2.22 14.31
N LEU A 87 -1.95 1.22 13.72
CA LEU A 87 -2.49 -0.13 13.64
C LEU A 87 -2.41 -0.88 14.98
N ARG A 88 -1.36 -0.64 15.78
CA ARG A 88 -1.17 -1.29 17.08
C ARG A 88 -2.04 -0.69 18.19
N ASP A 89 -2.13 0.64 18.25
CA ASP A 89 -2.74 1.35 19.39
C ASP A 89 -4.27 1.47 19.26
N ALA A 90 -4.80 1.41 18.04
CA ALA A 90 -6.22 1.71 17.82
C ALA A 90 -7.20 0.59 18.15
N GLY A 91 -6.72 -0.56 18.68
CA GLY A 91 -7.60 -1.68 19.00
C GLY A 91 -8.35 -2.22 17.78
N TYR A 92 -7.82 -1.94 16.58
CA TYR A 92 -8.18 -2.64 15.36
C TYR A 92 -7.70 -4.08 15.53
N GLY A 93 -8.51 -4.93 16.19
CA GLY A 93 -8.41 -6.37 15.89
C GLY A 93 -8.48 -6.48 14.37
N CYS A 94 -7.70 -7.34 13.77
CA CYS A 94 -8.03 -8.75 13.72
C CYS A 94 -6.96 -9.57 14.41
N ASN A 95 -6.93 -10.86 14.08
CA ASN A 95 -5.79 -11.76 14.24
C ASN A 95 -4.52 -11.24 13.51
N ALA A 96 -4.20 -9.96 13.60
CA ALA A 96 -2.94 -9.38 13.14
C ALA A 96 -1.82 -9.82 14.10
N THR A 97 -1.59 -11.14 14.17
CA THR A 97 -0.32 -11.71 14.62
C THR A 97 0.80 -11.27 13.69
N GLU A 98 0.46 -10.82 12.49
CA GLU A 98 1.37 -10.43 11.42
C GLU A 98 1.37 -8.91 11.24
N ALA A 99 2.57 -8.36 11.09
CA ALA A 99 2.82 -6.96 10.87
C ALA A 99 2.37 -6.49 9.49
N SER A 100 1.78 -5.28 9.45
CA SER A 100 1.42 -4.55 8.24
C SER A 100 1.65 -3.05 8.41
N VAL A 101 1.69 -2.32 7.30
CA VAL A 101 1.89 -0.86 7.25
C VAL A 101 0.92 -0.24 6.24
N ILE A 102 0.05 0.66 6.67
CA ILE A 102 -0.57 1.69 5.82
C ILE A 102 0.49 2.39 4.95
N PHE A 103 0.25 2.38 3.64
CA PHE A 103 1.08 3.04 2.65
C PHE A 103 0.28 3.94 1.70
N VAL A 104 -1.06 3.93 1.79
CA VAL A 104 -1.96 4.76 0.98
C VAL A 104 -3.18 5.20 1.80
N ASP A 105 -3.48 6.50 1.76
CA ASP A 105 -4.77 7.08 2.15
C ASP A 105 -5.73 7.10 0.97
N TYR A 106 -7.01 6.89 1.25
CA TYR A 106 -8.10 7.17 0.32
C TYR A 106 -9.09 8.14 0.97
N PHE A 107 -8.91 9.43 0.67
CA PHE A 107 -9.62 10.53 1.33
C PHE A 107 -11.10 10.59 1.01
N GLN A 108 -11.52 10.15 -0.20
CA GLN A 108 -12.93 10.18 -0.57
C GLN A 108 -13.84 9.41 0.38
N GLN A 109 -13.33 8.34 1.02
CA GLN A 109 -14.11 7.50 1.93
C GLN A 109 -13.47 7.35 3.31
N SER A 110 -12.41 8.10 3.60
CA SER A 110 -11.70 8.11 4.89
C SER A 110 -11.23 6.72 5.32
N TRP A 111 -10.59 5.99 4.40
CA TRP A 111 -10.04 4.64 4.60
C TRP A 111 -8.58 4.57 4.14
N TRP A 112 -7.92 3.46 4.50
CA TRP A 112 -6.50 3.24 4.22
C TRP A 112 -6.25 1.90 3.55
N TYR A 113 -5.12 1.78 2.87
CA TYR A 113 -4.60 0.50 2.41
C TYR A 113 -3.31 0.16 3.14
N ALA A 114 -3.27 -1.04 3.72
CA ALA A 114 -2.12 -1.59 4.41
C ALA A 114 -1.43 -2.67 3.57
N LEU A 115 -0.11 -2.59 3.50
CA LEU A 115 0.77 -3.60 2.95
C LEU A 115 1.19 -4.55 4.08
N TRP A 116 1.01 -5.85 3.91
CA TRP A 116 1.52 -6.86 4.83
C TRP A 116 3.03 -7.01 4.67
N VAL A 117 3.76 -7.01 5.78
CA VAL A 117 5.24 -6.96 5.80
C VAL A 117 5.86 -8.17 6.53
N SER A 118 5.01 -9.12 6.93
CA SER A 118 5.41 -10.39 7.54
C SER A 118 4.33 -11.45 7.31
N GLY A 119 4.66 -12.71 7.59
CA GLY A 119 3.71 -13.83 7.50
C GLY A 119 3.38 -14.31 6.09
N PRO A 120 2.44 -15.25 5.93
CA PRO A 120 1.96 -15.78 4.65
C PRO A 120 1.43 -14.71 3.68
N TRP A 121 1.00 -13.56 4.18
CA TRP A 121 0.46 -12.48 3.35
C TRP A 121 1.49 -11.41 3.00
N LYS A 122 2.79 -11.58 3.33
CA LYS A 122 3.82 -10.60 2.98
C LYS A 122 3.73 -10.19 1.51
N GLY A 123 3.69 -8.87 1.25
CA GLY A 123 3.56 -8.30 -0.10
C GLY A 123 2.12 -8.11 -0.59
N TYR A 124 1.12 -8.54 0.19
CA TYR A 124 -0.29 -8.32 -0.12
C TYR A 124 -0.80 -7.00 0.44
N VAL A 125 -1.87 -6.49 -0.17
CA VAL A 125 -2.56 -5.26 0.23
C VAL A 125 -3.93 -5.58 0.79
N SER A 126 -4.24 -4.97 1.93
CA SER A 126 -5.54 -5.06 2.62
C SER A 126 -6.14 -3.69 2.83
N LEU A 127 -7.47 -3.65 2.88
CA LEU A 127 -8.21 -2.48 3.30
C LEU A 127 -8.18 -2.33 4.83
N VAL A 128 -8.09 -1.10 5.30
CA VAL A 128 -8.22 -0.72 6.71
C VAL A 128 -9.30 0.35 6.80
N LEU A 129 -10.44 0.01 7.39
CA LEU A 129 -11.61 0.90 7.46
C LEU A 129 -11.61 1.84 8.67
N GLY A 130 -10.78 1.55 9.68
CA GLY A 130 -10.71 2.38 10.88
C GLY A 130 -11.96 2.26 11.77
N THR A 131 -12.71 1.15 11.66
CA THR A 131 -14.00 0.98 12.37
C THR A 131 -13.86 0.50 13.81
N LYS A 132 -12.64 0.15 14.27
CA LYS A 132 -12.37 -0.45 15.59
C LYS A 132 -13.19 -1.73 15.84
N SER A 133 -13.68 -2.36 14.77
CA SER A 133 -14.55 -3.54 14.82
C SER A 133 -13.82 -4.84 15.13
N GLY A 134 -12.49 -4.80 15.16
CA GLY A 134 -11.72 -6.02 15.32
C GLY A 134 -11.50 -6.80 14.02
N ASN A 135 -11.74 -6.20 12.85
CA ASN A 135 -11.52 -6.85 11.55
C ASN A 135 -10.54 -6.14 10.60
N ASP A 136 -9.77 -5.16 11.07
CA ASP A 136 -8.79 -4.40 10.30
C ASP A 136 -7.33 -4.84 10.65
N PRO A 137 -6.39 -4.92 9.68
CA PRO A 137 -6.65 -4.93 8.25
C PRO A 137 -7.56 -6.10 7.87
N ARG A 138 -8.42 -5.88 6.87
CA ARG A 138 -9.29 -6.92 6.32
C ARG A 138 -8.46 -8.00 5.63
N PHE A 139 -9.12 -9.09 5.26
CA PHE A 139 -8.48 -10.10 4.41
C PHE A 139 -7.90 -9.45 3.14
N PRO A 140 -6.72 -9.89 2.66
CA PRO A 140 -6.08 -9.33 1.48
C PRO A 140 -7.00 -9.18 0.27
N LEU A 141 -6.93 -8.01 -0.37
CA LEU A 141 -7.61 -7.73 -1.64
C LEU A 141 -6.87 -8.41 -2.81
N GLY A 142 -5.54 -8.42 -2.72
CA GLY A 142 -4.61 -8.98 -3.70
C GLY A 142 -3.17 -8.61 -3.35
N SER A 143 -2.25 -8.99 -4.23
CA SER A 143 -0.85 -8.57 -4.17
C SER A 143 -0.68 -7.07 -4.41
N LEU A 144 0.49 -6.52 -4.04
CA LEU A 144 0.84 -5.14 -4.37
C LEU A 144 0.75 -4.85 -5.89
N GLU A 145 1.18 -5.80 -6.72
CA GLU A 145 1.10 -5.66 -8.19
C GLU A 145 -0.34 -5.52 -8.68
N GLU A 146 -1.24 -6.37 -8.19
CA GLU A 146 -2.66 -6.33 -8.54
C GLU A 146 -3.29 -5.00 -8.09
N PHE A 147 -2.95 -4.53 -6.89
CA PHE A 147 -3.41 -3.24 -6.38
C PHE A 147 -2.94 -2.07 -7.27
N LEU A 148 -1.65 -2.01 -7.62
CA LEU A 148 -1.11 -0.94 -8.46
C LEU A 148 -1.70 -0.97 -9.87
N LEU A 149 -1.92 -2.16 -10.45
CA LEU A 149 -2.59 -2.30 -11.74
C LEU A 149 -4.04 -1.84 -11.69
N ALA A 150 -4.77 -2.16 -10.63
CA ALA A 150 -6.13 -1.68 -10.41
C ALA A 150 -6.16 -0.15 -10.27
N TYR A 151 -5.20 0.42 -9.54
CA TYR A 151 -5.07 1.87 -9.37
C TYR A 151 -4.86 2.61 -10.71
N ILE A 152 -3.97 2.15 -11.59
CA ILE A 152 -3.75 2.80 -12.91
C ILE A 152 -5.01 2.73 -13.78
N LYS A 153 -5.77 1.65 -13.66
CA LYS A 153 -6.99 1.41 -14.45
C LYS A 153 -8.23 2.09 -13.86
N ASP A 154 -8.09 2.78 -12.72
CA ASP A 154 -9.20 3.28 -11.92
C ASP A 154 -10.28 2.17 -11.69
N ASP A 155 -9.85 0.94 -11.41
CA ASP A 155 -10.72 -0.22 -11.20
C ASP A 155 -11.38 -0.16 -9.81
N GLU A 156 -12.50 0.58 -9.73
CA GLU A 156 -13.27 0.73 -8.50
C GLU A 156 -13.79 -0.60 -7.95
N GLU A 157 -14.06 -1.61 -8.78
CA GLU A 157 -14.56 -2.91 -8.30
C GLU A 157 -13.48 -3.63 -7.48
N PHE A 158 -12.23 -3.53 -7.91
CA PHE A 158 -11.10 -4.06 -7.15
C PHE A 158 -10.77 -3.18 -5.95
N LEU A 159 -10.54 -1.88 -6.18
CA LEU A 159 -10.07 -0.95 -5.15
C LEU A 159 -11.10 -0.84 -4.02
N CYS A 160 -12.38 -0.87 -4.36
CA CYS A 160 -13.48 -0.78 -3.39
C CYS A 160 -14.03 -2.12 -2.91
N ARG A 161 -13.35 -3.23 -3.22
CA ARG A 161 -13.82 -4.56 -2.83
C ARG A 161 -13.88 -4.69 -1.32
N GLY A 162 -15.02 -5.15 -0.83
CA GLY A 162 -15.25 -5.32 0.60
C GLY A 162 -15.47 -4.00 1.33
N MET A 163 -15.70 -2.88 0.62
CA MET A 163 -16.20 -1.66 1.23
C MET A 163 -17.70 -1.78 1.55
N PRO A 164 -18.18 -1.19 2.66
CA PRO A 164 -19.61 -1.01 2.89
C PRO A 164 -20.25 -0.27 1.72
N LYS A 165 -21.47 -0.64 1.32
CA LYS A 165 -22.13 0.07 0.22
C LYS A 165 -22.47 1.49 0.66
N LYS A 166 -22.39 2.44 -0.27
CA LYS A 166 -22.75 3.84 -0.04
C LYS A 166 -24.16 3.93 0.54
N GLY A 167 -24.29 4.33 1.81
CA GLY A 167 -25.57 4.41 2.54
C GLY A 167 -25.81 3.32 3.59
N GLU A 168 -24.91 2.33 3.71
CA GLU A 168 -24.85 1.48 4.90
C GLU A 168 -24.08 2.24 5.99
N GLU A 169 -24.80 2.74 7.00
CA GLU A 169 -24.17 3.40 8.16
C GLU A 169 -23.20 2.45 8.88
N ARG A 170 -22.12 3.05 9.42
CA ARG A 170 -21.10 2.38 10.23
C ARG A 170 -21.65 1.92 11.58
#